data_AF-A0A349DV64-F1
#
_entry.id   AF-A0A349DV64-F1
#
_cell.length_a   1.000
_cell.length_b   1.000
_cell.length_c   1.000
_cell.angle_alpha   90.00
_cell.angle_beta   90.00
_cell.angle_gamma   90.00
#
_symmetry.space_group_name_H-M   'P 1'
#
loop_
_entity.id
_entity.type
_entity.pdbx_description
1 polymer ?
#
loop_
_entity_poly.entity_id
_entity_poly.type
_entity_poly.pdbx_seq_one_letter_code
_entity_poly.pdbx_strand_id
1 'polypeptide(L)'
;MGLDGVELIMHFEKEFKVAIPDPDASQMGTVGDIIQWLYHHIPIHQPDKLLYNDLANQLETGLQKLGITEQIAPQQKLTSFIPEENIDETWKLLTQYVDLKLPRLDYREVPNTNKSRFSLFKYKFIHTLPNLTFQQLVACVGALEYQKFVDFNYVTSLFEVMIAVMGIIEELIGVEVQTIQWNATLVNDLGID
;
A
#
# COMPACT_ATOMS: atom_id res chain seq x y z
N MET A 1 20.57 5.35 6.60
CA MET A 1 20.50 6.82 6.51
C MET A 1 19.03 7.08 6.25
N GLY A 2 18.28 7.39 7.30
CA GLY A 2 16.84 7.64 7.18
C GLY A 2 16.63 8.88 6.32
N LEU A 3 15.55 8.89 5.55
CA LEU A 3 15.11 10.10 4.87
C LEU A 3 14.76 11.14 5.94
N ASP A 4 15.19 12.38 5.76
CA ASP A 4 14.87 13.50 6.65
C ASP A 4 13.38 13.88 6.43
N GLY A 5 12.62 14.09 7.50
CA GLY A 5 11.24 14.57 7.42
C GLY A 5 11.10 15.84 6.59
N VAL A 6 12.14 16.69 6.55
CA VAL A 6 12.20 17.86 5.67
C VAL A 6 12.14 17.48 4.19
N GLU A 7 12.90 16.45 3.76
CA GLU A 7 12.91 16.01 2.34
C GLU A 7 11.54 15.45 1.92
N LEU A 8 10.88 14.74 2.83
CA LEU A 8 9.54 14.21 2.60
C LEU A 8 8.52 15.35 2.43
N ILE A 9 8.51 16.33 3.35
CA ILE A 9 7.60 17.48 3.28
C ILE A 9 7.85 18.28 1.99
N MET A 10 9.10 18.56 1.64
CA MET A 10 9.45 19.26 0.40
C MET A 10 8.98 18.53 -0.86
N HIS A 11 9.01 17.18 -0.86
CA HIS A 11 8.44 16.41 -1.97
C HIS A 11 6.93 16.58 -2.07
N PHE A 12 6.20 16.55 -0.94
CA PHE A 12 4.76 16.80 -0.96
C PHE A 12 4.42 18.21 -1.44
N GLU A 13 5.14 19.23 -0.96
CA GLU A 13 4.94 20.61 -1.41
C GLU A 13 5.07 20.74 -2.93
N LYS A 14 6.10 20.10 -3.48
CA LYS A 14 6.38 20.13 -4.92
C LYS A 14 5.32 19.39 -5.74
N GLU A 15 5.00 18.15 -5.38
CA GLU A 15 4.06 17.33 -6.14
C GLU A 15 2.63 17.88 -6.06
N PHE A 16 2.17 18.25 -4.85
CA PHE A 16 0.84 18.80 -4.62
C PHE A 16 0.71 20.31 -4.86
N LYS A 17 1.82 20.99 -5.18
CA LYS A 17 1.87 22.44 -5.45
C LYS A 17 1.27 23.27 -4.32
N VAL A 18 1.60 22.89 -3.10
CA VAL A 18 1.12 23.51 -1.86
C VAL A 18 2.31 23.89 -1.00
N ALA A 19 2.21 24.94 -0.19
CA ALA A 19 3.21 25.27 0.82
C ALA A 19 2.75 24.71 2.16
N ILE A 20 3.59 23.93 2.82
CA ILE A 20 3.32 23.32 4.12
C ILE A 20 4.07 24.14 5.18
N PRO A 21 3.39 24.94 6.02
CA PRO A 21 4.06 25.72 7.05
C PRO A 21 4.77 24.81 8.07
N ASP A 22 5.96 25.21 8.53
CA ASP A 22 6.72 24.45 9.55
C ASP A 22 5.88 24.05 10.78
N PRO A 23 5.00 24.91 11.35
CA PRO A 23 4.17 24.51 12.48
C PRO A 23 3.23 23.36 12.17
N ASP A 24 2.70 23.31 10.94
CA ASP A 24 1.80 22.25 10.51
C ASP A 24 2.59 20.96 10.26
N ALA A 25 3.71 21.06 9.55
CA ALA A 25 4.63 19.93 9.33
C ALA A 25 5.06 19.29 10.66
N SER A 26 5.38 20.10 11.67
CA SER A 26 5.79 19.61 13.00
C SER A 26 4.69 18.89 13.78
N GLN A 27 3.42 19.05 13.39
CA GLN A 27 2.27 18.39 14.01
C GLN A 27 1.86 17.09 13.29
N MET A 28 2.36 16.86 12.08
CA MET A 28 2.07 15.63 11.32
C MET A 28 2.88 14.47 11.88
N GLY A 29 2.28 13.67 12.76
CA GLY A 29 2.95 12.52 13.39
C GLY A 29 2.70 11.20 12.67
N THR A 30 1.67 11.13 11.83
CA THR A 30 1.25 9.91 11.14
C THR A 30 1.01 10.13 9.65
N VAL A 31 1.00 9.04 8.88
CA VAL A 31 0.62 9.05 7.46
C VAL A 31 -0.77 9.65 7.27
N GLY A 32 -1.73 9.31 8.16
CA GLY A 32 -3.08 9.86 8.14
C GLY A 32 -3.15 11.36 8.35
N ASP A 33 -2.28 11.93 9.19
CA ASP A 33 -2.22 13.39 9.41
C ASP A 33 -1.79 14.11 8.12
N ILE A 34 -0.78 13.58 7.43
CA ILE A 34 -0.33 14.11 6.14
C ILE A 34 -1.44 14.06 5.10
N ILE A 35 -2.09 12.89 4.94
CA ILE A 35 -3.17 12.70 3.96
C ILE A 35 -4.32 13.68 4.23
N GLN A 36 -4.76 13.77 5.49
CA GLN A 36 -5.85 14.67 5.88
C GLN A 36 -5.46 16.12 5.66
N TRP A 37 -4.25 16.53 6.05
CA TRP A 37 -3.82 17.90 5.85
C TRP A 37 -3.79 18.25 4.36
N LEU A 38 -3.17 17.41 3.52
CA LEU A 38 -3.09 17.65 2.07
C LEU A 38 -4.48 17.74 1.45
N TYR A 39 -5.38 16.80 1.75
CA TYR A 39 -6.73 16.79 1.19
C TYR A 39 -7.52 18.07 1.49
N HIS A 40 -7.31 18.70 2.66
CA HIS A 40 -7.98 19.94 3.04
C HIS A 40 -7.32 21.21 2.48
N HIS A 41 -6.07 21.13 2.00
CA HIS A 41 -5.28 22.28 1.56
C HIS A 41 -4.98 22.31 0.06
N ILE A 42 -5.41 21.30 -0.70
CA ILE A 42 -5.34 21.27 -2.16
C ILE A 42 -6.74 21.41 -2.80
N PRO A 43 -6.84 21.85 -4.06
CA PRO A 43 -8.11 21.83 -4.79
C PRO A 43 -8.60 20.38 -5.00
N ILE A 44 -9.84 20.12 -4.59
CA ILE A 44 -10.54 18.85 -4.88
C ILE A 44 -11.60 19.09 -5.94
N HIS A 45 -11.39 18.47 -7.10
CA HIS A 45 -12.22 18.63 -8.26
C HIS A 45 -13.43 17.70 -8.21
N GLN A 46 -14.53 18.13 -8.85
CA GLN A 46 -15.77 17.36 -8.95
C GLN A 46 -16.13 17.14 -10.43
N PRO A 47 -16.79 16.03 -10.78
CA PRO A 47 -17.14 14.91 -9.90
C PRO A 47 -15.93 14.04 -9.52
N ASP A 48 -16.05 13.27 -8.44
CA ASP A 48 -15.13 12.17 -8.12
C ASP A 48 -15.07 11.18 -9.29
N LYS A 49 -13.86 10.82 -9.72
CA LYS A 49 -13.65 9.84 -10.80
C LYS A 49 -13.82 8.38 -10.34
N LEU A 50 -14.09 8.14 -9.05
CA LEU A 50 -14.36 6.83 -8.45
C LEU A 50 -13.19 5.84 -8.56
N LEU A 51 -11.96 6.34 -8.49
CA LEU A 51 -10.74 5.54 -8.69
C LEU A 51 -10.65 4.32 -7.76
N TYR A 52 -11.09 4.46 -6.50
CA TYR A 52 -11.15 3.33 -5.56
C TYR A 52 -11.99 2.18 -6.14
N ASN A 53 -13.18 2.50 -6.65
CA ASN A 53 -14.11 1.51 -7.19
C ASN A 53 -13.52 0.84 -8.43
N ASP A 54 -12.87 1.60 -9.31
CA ASP A 54 -12.25 1.05 -10.52
C ASP A 54 -11.14 0.04 -10.17
N LEU A 55 -10.23 0.39 -9.26
CA LEU A 55 -9.16 -0.51 -8.81
C LEU A 55 -9.71 -1.72 -8.05
N ALA A 56 -10.71 -1.52 -7.19
CA ALA A 56 -11.36 -2.60 -6.46
C ALA A 56 -12.03 -3.59 -7.42
N ASN A 57 -12.81 -3.10 -8.39
CA ASN A 57 -13.46 -3.93 -9.39
C ASN A 57 -12.45 -4.71 -10.26
N GLN A 58 -11.32 -4.09 -10.60
CA GLN A 58 -10.25 -4.73 -11.35
C GLN A 58 -9.62 -5.88 -10.54
N LEU A 59 -9.33 -5.66 -9.25
CA LEU A 59 -8.82 -6.70 -8.36
C LEU A 59 -9.84 -7.81 -8.12
N GLU A 60 -11.12 -7.49 -7.88
CA GLU A 60 -12.20 -8.47 -7.75
C GLU A 60 -12.32 -9.33 -9.02
N THR A 61 -12.26 -8.72 -10.20
CA THR A 61 -12.29 -9.44 -11.48
C THR A 61 -11.11 -10.39 -11.62
N GLY A 62 -9.92 -9.97 -11.18
CA GLY A 62 -8.72 -10.83 -11.14
C GLY A 62 -8.87 -12.02 -10.19
N LEU A 63 -9.41 -11.77 -8.99
CA LEU A 63 -9.69 -12.80 -7.98
C LEU A 63 -10.78 -13.79 -8.44
N GLN A 64 -11.82 -13.31 -9.12
CA GLN A 64 -12.85 -14.16 -9.72
C GLN A 64 -12.28 -15.11 -10.78
N LYS A 65 -11.33 -14.66 -11.59
CA LYS A 65 -10.60 -15.53 -12.55
C LYS A 65 -9.77 -16.61 -11.86
N LEU A 66 -9.42 -16.42 -10.59
CA LEU A 66 -8.73 -17.39 -9.74
C LEU A 66 -9.70 -18.30 -8.96
N GLY A 67 -11.01 -18.16 -9.18
CA GLY A 67 -12.05 -18.97 -8.52
C GLY A 67 -12.57 -18.37 -7.21
N ILE A 68 -12.13 -17.16 -6.82
CA ILE A 68 -12.65 -16.45 -5.64
C ILE A 68 -13.87 -15.63 -6.09
N THR A 69 -15.05 -16.24 -5.99
CA THR A 69 -16.30 -15.65 -6.51
C THR A 69 -17.20 -15.03 -5.46
N GLU A 70 -16.81 -15.11 -4.18
CA GLU A 70 -17.57 -14.53 -3.08
C GLU A 70 -17.50 -13.00 -3.11
N GLN A 71 -18.54 -12.34 -2.57
CA GLN A 71 -18.53 -10.89 -2.40
C GLN A 71 -17.51 -10.52 -1.32
N ILE A 72 -16.56 -9.65 -1.66
CA ILE A 72 -15.48 -9.25 -0.75
C ILE A 72 -15.85 -7.92 -0.11
N ALA A 73 -15.94 -7.89 1.22
CA ALA A 73 -16.15 -6.63 1.94
C ALA A 73 -14.83 -5.85 2.04
N PRO A 74 -14.83 -4.49 1.97
CA PRO A 74 -13.61 -3.68 2.07
C PRO A 74 -12.76 -3.96 3.32
N GLN A 75 -13.39 -4.26 4.45
CA GLN A 75 -12.72 -4.54 5.73
C GLN A 75 -12.35 -6.02 5.94
N GLN A 76 -12.70 -6.88 4.99
CA GLN A 76 -12.41 -8.30 5.06
C GLN A 76 -10.92 -8.55 4.89
N LYS A 77 -10.33 -9.36 5.78
CA LYS A 77 -8.91 -9.72 5.74
C LYS A 77 -8.62 -10.65 4.55
N LEU A 78 -7.48 -10.43 3.87
CA LEU A 78 -7.09 -11.25 2.71
C LEU A 78 -7.05 -12.75 3.04
N THR A 79 -6.53 -13.09 4.23
CA THR A 79 -6.42 -14.46 4.71
C THR A 79 -7.76 -15.16 4.93
N SER A 80 -8.89 -14.45 4.90
CA SER A 80 -10.22 -15.08 5.06
C SER A 80 -10.83 -15.58 3.76
N PHE A 81 -10.31 -15.15 2.60
CA PHE A 81 -10.87 -15.52 1.29
C PHE A 81 -9.82 -15.89 0.24
N ILE A 82 -8.54 -15.58 0.46
CA ILE A 82 -7.43 -16.07 -0.37
C ILE A 82 -6.78 -17.25 0.36
N PRO A 83 -6.83 -18.46 -0.21
CA PRO A 83 -6.16 -19.63 0.36
C PRO A 83 -4.64 -19.41 0.44
N GLU A 84 -4.00 -19.84 1.53
CA GLU A 84 -2.54 -19.77 1.67
C GLU A 84 -1.83 -20.85 0.81
N GLU A 85 -2.55 -21.84 0.29
CA GLU A 85 -1.99 -22.82 -0.64
C GLU A 85 -1.61 -22.17 -1.97
N ASN A 86 -0.42 -22.48 -2.48
CA ASN A 86 0.11 -21.98 -3.75
C ASN A 86 0.12 -20.43 -3.84
N ILE A 87 0.31 -19.74 -2.71
CA ILE A 87 0.20 -18.27 -2.68
C ILE A 87 1.10 -17.56 -3.69
N ASP A 88 2.32 -18.06 -3.93
CA ASP A 88 3.23 -17.51 -4.93
C ASP A 88 2.64 -17.54 -6.36
N GLU A 89 1.96 -18.64 -6.70
CA GLU A 89 1.30 -18.81 -8.00
C GLU A 89 0.04 -17.94 -8.08
N THR A 90 -0.77 -17.92 -7.02
CA THR A 90 -1.95 -17.06 -6.90
C THR A 90 -1.58 -15.59 -7.10
N TRP A 91 -0.54 -15.10 -6.41
CA TRP A 91 -0.08 -13.71 -6.51
C TRP A 91 0.43 -13.39 -7.91
N LYS A 92 1.23 -14.29 -8.50
CA LYS A 92 1.76 -14.15 -9.85
C LYS A 92 0.64 -14.09 -10.90
N LEU A 93 -0.32 -15.01 -10.83
CA LEU A 93 -1.46 -15.04 -11.76
C LEU A 93 -2.36 -13.82 -11.59
N LEU A 94 -2.58 -13.37 -10.35
CA LEU A 94 -3.36 -12.16 -10.09
C LEU A 94 -2.72 -10.94 -10.78
N THR A 95 -1.42 -10.71 -10.56
CA THR A 95 -0.66 -9.64 -11.25
C THR A 95 -0.83 -9.71 -12.77
N GLN A 96 -0.78 -10.92 -13.36
CA GLN A 96 -0.97 -11.10 -14.80
C GLN A 96 -2.39 -10.80 -15.28
N TYR A 97 -3.41 -11.12 -14.47
CA TYR A 97 -4.81 -10.88 -14.83
C TYR A 97 -5.23 -9.43 -14.70
N VAL A 98 -4.66 -8.69 -13.75
CA VAL A 98 -5.02 -7.30 -13.50
C VAL A 98 -4.06 -6.30 -14.14
N ASP A 99 -2.84 -6.69 -14.55
CA ASP A 99 -1.82 -5.76 -15.06
C ASP A 99 -1.51 -4.61 -14.08
N LEU A 100 -1.44 -4.97 -12.79
CA LEU A 100 -1.12 -4.07 -11.68
C LEU A 100 -0.03 -4.67 -10.81
N LYS A 101 0.85 -3.82 -10.27
CA LYS A 101 1.79 -4.25 -9.23
C LYS A 101 1.04 -4.58 -7.94
N LEU A 102 1.38 -5.72 -7.33
CA LEU A 102 0.88 -6.12 -6.02
C LEU A 102 1.93 -5.85 -4.94
N PRO A 103 1.51 -5.59 -3.67
CA PRO A 103 2.44 -5.55 -2.55
C PRO A 103 3.19 -6.88 -2.39
N ARG A 104 4.33 -6.83 -1.73
CA ARG A 104 5.14 -8.05 -1.51
C ARG A 104 4.40 -9.01 -0.59
N LEU A 105 4.65 -10.31 -0.78
CA LEU A 105 4.23 -11.32 0.18
C LEU A 105 5.12 -11.26 1.42
N ASP A 106 4.51 -11.48 2.58
CA ASP A 106 5.21 -11.65 3.85
C ASP A 106 5.90 -13.03 3.88
N TYR A 107 6.63 -13.29 4.96
CA TYR A 107 7.22 -14.60 5.21
C TYR A 107 6.99 -15.06 6.65
N ARG A 108 6.88 -16.37 6.82
CA ARG A 108 6.83 -17.03 8.13
C ARG A 108 7.93 -18.07 8.26
N GLU A 109 8.59 -18.07 9.42
CA GLU A 109 9.51 -19.14 9.80
C GLU A 109 8.75 -20.41 10.18
N VAL A 110 9.11 -21.53 9.56
CA VAL A 110 8.57 -22.85 9.91
C VAL A 110 9.71 -23.86 10.15
N PRO A 111 9.54 -24.81 11.09
CA PRO A 111 10.54 -25.83 11.34
C PRO A 111 10.81 -26.66 10.08
N ASN A 112 12.09 -26.98 9.84
CA ASN A 112 12.47 -27.89 8.79
C ASN A 112 12.15 -29.33 9.22
N THR A 113 11.07 -29.88 8.69
CA THR A 113 10.65 -31.27 8.98
C THR A 113 11.51 -32.31 8.27
N ASN A 114 12.37 -31.88 7.33
CA ASN A 114 13.20 -32.76 6.55
C ASN A 114 14.48 -33.12 7.34
N LYS A 115 14.48 -34.29 7.99
CA LYS A 115 15.62 -34.90 8.73
C LYS A 115 16.78 -35.32 7.80
N SER A 116 17.05 -34.60 6.72
CA SER A 116 18.24 -34.86 5.90
C SER A 116 19.48 -34.55 6.74
N ARG A 117 20.39 -35.53 6.85
CA ARG A 117 21.65 -35.44 7.62
C ARG A 117 22.56 -34.27 7.22
N PHE A 118 22.23 -33.55 6.15
CA PHE A 118 22.99 -32.44 5.59
C PHE A 118 22.32 -31.06 5.77
N SER A 119 21.12 -30.98 6.37
CA SER A 119 20.47 -29.68 6.58
C SER A 119 21.03 -28.98 7.81
N LEU A 120 21.92 -28.00 7.59
CA LEU A 120 22.45 -27.11 8.64
C LEU A 120 21.38 -26.14 9.19
N PHE A 121 20.32 -25.88 8.43
CA PHE A 121 19.26 -24.96 8.82
C PHE A 121 18.07 -25.70 9.44
N LYS A 122 17.75 -25.35 10.71
CA LYS A 122 16.63 -25.90 11.49
C LYS A 122 15.27 -25.37 11.04
N TYR A 123 15.25 -24.28 10.28
CA TYR A 123 14.05 -23.56 9.87
C TYR A 123 14.09 -23.29 8.36
N LYS A 124 12.92 -23.14 7.76
CA LYS A 124 12.75 -22.62 6.40
C LYS A 124 11.73 -21.47 6.44
N PHE A 125 11.84 -20.56 5.49
CA PHE A 125 10.88 -19.49 5.29
C PHE A 125 9.85 -19.91 4.24
N ILE A 126 8.58 -19.60 4.49
CA ILE A 126 7.49 -19.78 3.52
C ILE A 126 6.79 -18.43 3.32
N HIS A 127 6.36 -18.15 2.09
CA HIS A 127 5.59 -16.95 1.79
C HIS A 127 4.18 -17.02 2.40
N THR A 128 3.69 -15.87 2.87
CA THR A 128 2.35 -15.69 3.43
C THR A 128 1.73 -14.40 2.92
N LEU A 129 0.41 -14.30 3.00
CA LEU A 129 -0.28 -13.05 2.68
C LEU A 129 0.11 -11.94 3.67
N PRO A 130 0.27 -10.69 3.19
CA PRO A 130 0.39 -9.55 4.10
C PRO A 130 -0.89 -9.38 4.90
N ASN A 131 -0.77 -8.91 6.16
CA ASN A 131 -1.90 -8.73 7.07
C ASN A 131 -2.78 -7.50 6.71
N LEU A 132 -3.39 -7.54 5.54
CA LEU A 132 -4.19 -6.47 4.97
C LEU A 132 -5.68 -6.84 4.92
N THR A 133 -6.53 -5.82 4.92
CA THR A 133 -7.89 -5.90 4.42
C THR A 133 -7.93 -5.72 2.91
N PHE A 134 -9.06 -6.03 2.27
CA PHE A 134 -9.22 -5.80 0.84
C PHE A 134 -9.06 -4.33 0.46
N GLN A 135 -9.61 -3.39 1.25
CA GLN A 135 -9.43 -1.96 1.05
C GLN A 135 -7.95 -1.55 1.13
N GLN A 136 -7.20 -2.12 2.07
CA GLN A 136 -5.77 -1.85 2.20
C GLN A 136 -4.98 -2.41 1.02
N LEU A 137 -5.37 -3.58 0.48
CA LEU A 137 -4.79 -4.10 -0.75
C LEU A 137 -5.02 -3.14 -1.94
N VAL A 138 -6.25 -2.65 -2.12
CA VAL A 138 -6.58 -1.66 -3.16
C VAL A 138 -5.72 -0.40 -3.03
N ALA A 139 -5.54 0.11 -1.81
CA ALA A 139 -4.66 1.24 -1.53
C ALA A 139 -3.19 0.95 -1.88
N CYS A 140 -2.65 -0.21 -1.47
CA CYS A 140 -1.28 -0.61 -1.79
C CYS A 140 -1.03 -0.70 -3.30
N VAL A 141 -1.97 -1.30 -4.03
CA VAL A 141 -1.88 -1.45 -5.49
C VAL A 141 -1.94 -0.08 -6.17
N GLY A 142 -2.85 0.79 -5.74
CA GLY A 142 -2.90 2.17 -6.22
C GLY A 142 -1.61 2.95 -5.92
N ALA A 143 -1.03 2.75 -4.74
CA ALA A 143 0.17 3.44 -4.30
C ALA A 143 1.43 3.01 -5.07
N LEU A 144 1.62 1.72 -5.35
CA LEU A 144 2.78 1.19 -6.10
C LEU A 144 2.90 1.73 -7.53
N GLU A 145 1.80 2.28 -8.06
CA GLU A 145 1.71 2.83 -9.40
C GLU A 145 0.95 4.16 -9.41
N TYR A 146 1.03 4.94 -8.31
CA TYR A 146 0.23 6.15 -8.11
C TYR A 146 0.39 7.16 -9.25
N GLN A 147 1.60 7.28 -9.82
CA GLN A 147 1.91 8.17 -10.94
C GLN A 147 1.09 7.85 -12.21
N LYS A 148 0.59 6.60 -12.36
CA LYS A 148 -0.32 6.24 -13.46
C LYS A 148 -1.75 6.73 -13.21
N PHE A 149 -2.15 6.87 -11.95
CA PHE A 149 -3.54 7.07 -11.57
C PHE A 149 -3.84 8.49 -11.08
N VAL A 150 -2.87 9.19 -10.51
CA VAL A 150 -3.05 10.50 -9.89
C VAL A 150 -2.54 11.59 -10.83
N ASP A 151 -3.44 12.48 -11.23
CA ASP A 151 -3.06 13.76 -11.82
C ASP A 151 -3.07 14.80 -10.70
N PHE A 152 -1.89 15.23 -10.27
CA PHE A 152 -1.73 16.22 -9.19
C PHE A 152 -2.36 17.59 -9.50
N ASN A 153 -2.68 17.89 -10.76
CA ASN A 153 -3.41 19.10 -11.13
C ASN A 153 -4.93 18.93 -11.05
N TYR A 154 -5.41 17.71 -10.92
CA TYR A 154 -6.83 17.36 -10.99
C TYR A 154 -7.16 16.21 -10.03
N VAL A 155 -6.84 16.40 -8.75
CA VAL A 155 -7.20 15.44 -7.69
C VAL A 155 -8.70 15.53 -7.41
N THR A 156 -9.40 14.40 -7.36
CA THR A 156 -10.87 14.35 -7.20
C THR A 156 -11.35 13.72 -5.89
N SER A 157 -10.48 13.03 -5.15
CA SER A 157 -10.86 12.29 -3.95
C SER A 157 -9.74 12.18 -2.90
N LEU A 158 -10.13 11.89 -1.64
CA LEU A 158 -9.22 11.54 -0.56
C LEU A 158 -8.39 10.28 -0.88
N PHE A 159 -8.98 9.33 -1.63
CA PHE A 159 -8.32 8.09 -2.01
C PHE A 159 -7.09 8.35 -2.90
N GLU A 160 -7.18 9.31 -3.83
CA GLU A 160 -6.04 9.73 -4.67
C GLU A 160 -4.91 10.34 -3.84
N VAL A 161 -5.24 11.21 -2.88
CA VAL A 161 -4.24 11.78 -1.95
C VAL A 161 -3.57 10.67 -1.15
N MET A 162 -4.36 9.71 -0.63
CA MET A 162 -3.84 8.58 0.13
C MET A 162 -2.83 7.75 -0.66
N ILE A 163 -3.19 7.31 -1.88
CA ILE A 163 -2.27 6.47 -2.67
C ILE A 163 -1.03 7.24 -3.14
N ALA A 164 -1.16 8.54 -3.43
CA ALA A 164 -0.02 9.39 -3.76
C ALA A 164 0.93 9.55 -2.56
N VAL A 165 0.40 9.82 -1.36
CA VAL A 165 1.21 9.90 -0.13
C VAL A 165 1.92 8.59 0.15
N MET A 166 1.19 7.47 0.10
CA MET A 166 1.78 6.14 0.29
C MET A 166 2.87 5.84 -0.75
N GLY A 167 2.64 6.16 -2.02
CA GLY A 167 3.59 5.94 -3.11
C GLY A 167 4.85 6.78 -2.99
N ILE A 168 4.72 8.07 -2.67
CA ILE A 168 5.88 8.96 -2.45
C ILE A 168 6.73 8.48 -1.27
N ILE A 169 6.11 8.06 -0.16
CA ILE A 169 6.81 7.51 1.01
C ILE A 169 7.55 6.21 0.62
N GLU A 170 6.91 5.33 -0.15
CA GLU A 170 7.55 4.09 -0.63
C GLU A 170 8.76 4.38 -1.52
N GLU A 171 8.63 5.31 -2.47
CA GLU A 171 9.70 5.68 -3.41
C GLU A 171 10.90 6.34 -2.73
N LEU A 172 10.65 7.20 -1.73
CA LEU A 172 11.72 7.94 -1.04
C LEU A 172 12.42 7.09 0.02
N ILE A 173 11.67 6.31 0.81
CA ILE A 173 12.21 5.61 1.98
C ILE A 173 12.57 4.16 1.66
N GLY A 174 11.87 3.53 0.70
CA GLY A 174 12.06 2.13 0.35
C GLY A 174 11.52 1.13 1.38
N VAL A 175 10.61 1.56 2.25
CA VAL A 175 9.82 0.66 3.11
C VAL A 175 8.75 -0.04 2.28
N GLU A 176 8.26 -1.20 2.73
CA GLU A 176 7.23 -1.92 1.99
C GLU A 176 5.90 -1.16 2.02
N VAL A 177 5.25 -0.96 0.87
CA VAL A 177 4.00 -0.19 0.77
C VAL A 177 2.91 -0.64 1.77
N GLN A 178 2.87 -1.94 2.09
CA GLN A 178 1.91 -2.50 3.04
C GLN A 178 2.14 -2.05 4.49
N THR A 179 3.30 -1.48 4.84
CA THR A 179 3.55 -0.91 6.18
C THR A 179 3.13 0.55 6.28
N ILE A 180 2.92 1.23 5.14
CA ILE A 180 2.52 2.65 5.06
C ILE A 180 1.01 2.78 5.26
N GLN A 181 0.55 2.38 6.45
CA GLN A 181 -0.87 2.40 6.81
C GLN A 181 -1.28 3.76 7.36
N TRP A 182 -2.59 4.05 7.35
CA TRP A 182 -3.16 5.31 7.84
C TRP A 182 -2.64 5.72 9.23
N ASN A 183 -2.50 4.75 10.14
CA ASN A 183 -2.08 4.97 11.52
C ASN A 183 -0.57 4.81 11.74
N ALA A 184 0.22 4.57 10.69
CA ALA A 184 1.66 4.43 10.81
C ALA A 184 2.27 5.79 11.20
N THR A 185 3.09 5.76 12.24
CA THR A 185 3.85 6.91 12.73
C THR A 185 5.09 7.13 11.88
N LEU A 186 5.39 8.39 11.57
CA LEU A 186 6.55 8.72 10.74
C LEU A 186 7.86 8.25 11.39
N VAL A 187 7.99 8.48 12.70
CA VAL A 187 9.21 8.14 13.46
C VAL A 187 9.30 6.64 13.76
N ASN A 188 8.33 6.06 14.47
CA ASN A 188 8.51 4.71 15.02
C ASN A 188 8.26 3.61 13.99
N ASP A 189 7.30 3.81 13.08
CA ASP A 189 6.93 2.77 12.11
C ASP A 189 7.68 2.91 10.79
N LEU A 190 7.97 4.15 10.36
CA LEU A 190 8.63 4.42 9.07
C LEU A 190 10.10 4.86 9.19
N GLY A 191 10.57 5.20 10.39
CA GLY A 191 11.97 5.60 10.62
C GLY A 191 12.34 6.95 10.00
N ILE A 192 11.38 7.86 9.88
CA ILE A 192 11.56 9.23 9.40
C ILE A 192 11.82 10.12 10.62
N ASP A 193 12.99 10.77 10.64
CA ASP A 193 13.42 11.68 11.72
C ASP A 193 13.13 13.15 11.40
#